data_AF-A0A059PJ45-F1
#
_entry.id   AF-A0A059PJ45-F1
#
_cell.length_a   1.000
_cell.length_b   1.000
_cell.length_c   1.000
_cell.angle_alpha   90.00
_cell.angle_beta   90.00
_cell.angle_gamma   90.00
#
_symmetry.space_group_name_H-M   'P 1'
#
loop_
_entity.id
_entity.type
_entity.pdbx_description
1 polymer ?
#
loop_
_entity_poly.entity_id
_entity_poly.type
_entity_poly.pdbx_seq_one_letter_code
_entity_poly.pdbx_strand_id
1 'polypeptide(L)'
;PEFISLSQLDGVQIEYYDSNIGRNVPKTEWIQRISDDDPEHWDSYTEVMQTTQEMFRGDVATLMQRYNQTEGVHTVQRMYGCEL
;
A
#
# COMPACT_ATOMS: atom_id res chain seq x y z
N PRO A 1 10.89 -6.62 -0.48
CA PRO A 1 9.46 -6.94 -0.30
C PRO A 1 8.77 -7.03 -1.66
N GLU A 2 7.70 -7.80 -1.76
CA GLU A 2 6.97 -7.99 -3.01
C GLU A 2 5.95 -6.86 -3.26
N PHE A 3 5.46 -6.24 -2.18
CA PHE A 3 4.52 -5.13 -2.24
C PHE A 3 4.90 -4.04 -1.23
N ILE A 4 4.82 -2.80 -1.69
CA ILE A 4 5.01 -1.58 -0.90
C ILE A 4 3.88 -0.61 -1.23
N SER A 5 3.36 0.07 -0.22
CA SER A 5 2.49 1.24 -0.37
C SER A 5 3.00 2.39 0.48
N LEU A 6 2.85 3.62 -0.01
CA LEU A 6 3.14 4.83 0.76
C LEU A 6 2.15 5.93 0.40
N SER A 7 1.87 6.78 1.38
CA SER A 7 0.99 7.94 1.22
C SER A 7 1.80 9.21 1.49
N GLN A 8 1.50 10.27 0.74
CA GLN A 8 2.09 11.60 0.93
C GLN A 8 1.01 12.66 1.11
N LEU A 9 1.27 13.62 1.98
CA LEU A 9 0.51 14.86 2.12
C LEU A 9 1.48 16.04 1.96
N ASP A 10 1.24 16.91 0.97
CA ASP A 10 2.13 18.03 0.62
C ASP A 10 3.61 17.63 0.46
N GLY A 11 3.85 16.47 -0.16
CA GLY A 11 5.19 15.90 -0.37
C GLY A 11 5.85 15.29 0.88
N VAL A 12 5.19 15.33 2.04
CA VAL A 12 5.63 14.65 3.26
C VAL A 12 5.06 13.24 3.28
N GLN A 13 5.91 12.23 3.48
CA GLN A 13 5.43 10.86 3.66
C GLN A 13 4.75 10.69 5.02
N ILE A 14 3.51 10.25 5.02
CA ILE A 14 2.68 10.12 6.23
C ILE A 14 2.47 8.67 6.63
N GLU A 15 2.50 7.74 5.68
CA GLU A 15 2.23 6.32 5.92
C GLU A 15 3.15 5.43 5.09
N TYR A 16 3.29 4.19 5.53
CA TYR A 16 4.07 3.17 4.83
C TYR A 16 3.57 1.78 5.16
N TYR A 17 3.41 0.96 4.14
CA TYR A 17 3.20 -0.47 4.25
C TYR A 17 4.26 -1.23 3.45
N ASP A 18 4.72 -2.34 4.01
CA ASP A 18 5.67 -3.27 3.40
C ASP A 18 5.21 -4.69 3.71
N SER A 19 5.13 -5.55 2.68
CA SER A 19 4.74 -6.95 2.80
C SER A 19 5.61 -7.78 3.75
N ASN A 20 6.86 -7.38 4.01
CA ASN A 20 7.73 -8.03 4.97
C ASN A 20 7.34 -7.72 6.43
N ILE A 21 6.82 -6.52 6.68
CA ILE A 21 6.34 -6.09 8.00
C ILE A 21 4.89 -6.54 8.21
N GLY A 22 4.08 -6.50 7.14
CA GLY A 22 2.67 -6.88 7.16
C GLY A 22 1.77 -5.92 7.94
N ARG A 23 2.24 -4.70 8.21
CA ARG A 23 1.50 -3.65 8.94
C ARG A 23 1.66 -2.29 8.27
N ASN A 24 0.60 -1.47 8.35
CA ASN A 24 0.67 -0.06 7.98
C ASN A 24 1.27 0.74 9.15
N VAL A 25 2.25 1.58 8.84
CA VAL A 25 3.05 2.30 9.83
C VAL A 25 2.93 3.81 9.60
N PRO A 26 2.43 4.58 10.59
CA PRO A 26 2.48 6.03 10.52
C PRO A 26 3.94 6.52 10.54
N LYS A 27 4.24 7.53 9.73
CA LYS A 27 5.60 8.09 9.57
C LYS A 27 5.80 9.45 10.22
N THR A 28 4.74 10.03 10.78
CA THR A 28 4.79 11.30 11.50
C THR A 28 4.02 11.21 12.81
N GLU A 29 4.38 12.01 13.81
CA GLU A 29 3.68 11.99 15.10
C GLU A 29 2.23 12.48 14.98
N TRP A 30 1.97 13.45 14.11
CA TRP A 30 0.66 14.05 13.97
C TRP A 30 -0.34 13.11 13.30
N ILE A 31 0.08 12.29 12.32
CA ILE A 31 -0.82 11.29 11.72
C ILE A 31 -1.11 10.17 12.72
N GLN A 32 -0.13 9.76 13.53
CA GLN A 32 -0.30 8.72 14.53
C GLN A 32 -1.42 9.05 15.55
N ARG A 33 -1.63 10.34 15.85
CA ARG A 33 -2.69 10.80 16.78
C ARG A 33 -4.11 10.54 16.30
N ILE A 34 -4.33 10.10 15.05
CA ILE A 34 -5.65 9.59 14.63
C ILE A 34 -6.14 8.49 15.59
N SER A 35 -5.23 7.70 16.17
CA SER A 35 -5.57 6.69 17.17
C SER A 35 -6.16 7.22 18.48
N ASP A 36 -5.99 8.50 18.78
CA ASP A 36 -6.60 9.11 19.97
C ASP A 36 -8.13 9.20 19.81
N ASP A 37 -8.60 9.42 18.58
CA ASP A 37 -10.03 9.50 18.22
C ASP A 37 -10.59 8.18 17.68
N ASP A 38 -9.76 7.39 16.97
CA ASP A 38 -10.12 6.10 16.36
C ASP A 38 -9.03 5.04 16.64
N PRO A 39 -9.12 4.31 17.77
CA PRO A 39 -8.10 3.34 18.17
C PRO A 39 -7.89 2.18 17.19
N GLU A 40 -8.89 1.86 16.34
CA GLU A 40 -8.84 0.74 15.40
C GLU A 40 -8.32 1.16 14.01
N HIS A 41 -8.07 2.45 13.80
CA HIS A 41 -7.71 3.04 12.51
C HIS A 41 -6.58 2.29 11.79
N TRP A 42 -5.45 2.08 12.48
CA TRP A 42 -4.25 1.49 11.87
C TRP A 42 -4.38 -0.02 11.63
N ASP A 43 -5.14 -0.72 12.46
CA ASP A 43 -5.41 -2.14 12.26
C ASP A 43 -6.34 -2.32 11.04
N SER A 44 -7.40 -1.52 10.95
CA SER A 44 -8.27 -1.50 9.77
C SER A 44 -7.49 -1.18 8.49
N TYR A 45 -6.64 -0.14 8.53
CA TYR A 45 -5.83 0.22 7.37
C TYR A 45 -4.79 -0.85 7.00
N THR A 46 -4.27 -1.57 8.00
CA THR A 46 -3.40 -2.73 7.78
C THR A 46 -4.13 -3.84 7.01
N GLU A 47 -5.36 -4.19 7.40
CA GLU A 47 -6.16 -5.21 6.71
C GLU A 47 -6.46 -4.81 5.25
N VAL A 48 -6.73 -3.52 5.01
CA VAL A 48 -6.93 -2.98 3.66
C VAL A 48 -5.65 -3.15 2.82
N MET A 49 -4.48 -2.85 3.38
CA MET A 49 -3.20 -3.01 2.67
C MET A 49 -2.84 -4.47 2.42
N GLN A 50 -3.14 -5.38 3.36
CA GLN A 50 -2.98 -6.83 3.17
C GLN A 50 -3.87 -7.35 2.03
N THR A 51 -5.14 -6.90 1.99
CA THR A 51 -6.04 -7.23 0.88
C THR A 51 -5.53 -6.67 -0.45
N THR A 52 -5.02 -5.42 -0.43
CA THR A 52 -4.45 -4.76 -1.61
C THR A 52 -3.22 -5.47 -2.15
N GLN A 53 -2.34 -5.95 -1.27
CA GLN A 53 -1.19 -6.76 -1.64
C GLN A 53 -1.60 -8.01 -2.45
N GLU A 54 -2.61 -8.75 -1.98
CA GLU A 54 -3.06 -9.96 -2.69
C GLU A 54 -3.75 -9.63 -4.02
N MET A 55 -4.48 -8.51 -4.10
CA MET A 55 -4.99 -8.00 -5.38
C MET A 55 -3.87 -7.71 -6.38
N PHE A 56 -2.81 -7.02 -5.97
CA PHE A 56 -1.67 -6.70 -6.85
C PHE A 56 -0.90 -7.94 -7.28
N ARG A 57 -0.77 -8.96 -6.41
CA ARG A 57 -0.22 -10.27 -6.78
C ARG A 57 -1.04 -10.90 -7.92
N GLY A 58 -2.36 -10.86 -7.83
CA GLY A 58 -3.28 -11.32 -8.88
C GLY A 58 -3.21 -10.48 -10.16
N ASP A 59 -3.05 -9.16 -10.04
CA ASP A 59 -2.93 -8.25 -11.17
C ASP A 59 -1.66 -8.51 -11.99
N VAL A 60 -0.51 -8.74 -11.33
CA VAL A 60 0.74 -9.11 -12.02
C VAL A 60 0.53 -10.37 -12.86
N ALA A 61 -0.05 -11.43 -12.28
CA ALA A 61 -0.32 -12.68 -13.00
C ALA A 61 -1.29 -12.48 -14.17
N THR A 62 -2.35 -11.70 -13.96
CA THR A 62 -3.35 -11.38 -14.98
C THR A 62 -2.74 -10.58 -16.14
N LEU A 63 -1.89 -9.60 -15.84
CA LEU A 63 -1.23 -8.77 -16.85
C LEU A 63 -0.20 -9.58 -17.65
N MET A 64 0.60 -10.43 -17.00
CA MET A 64 1.52 -11.33 -17.70
C MET A 64 0.78 -12.21 -18.72
N GLN A 65 -0.36 -12.80 -18.34
CA GLN A 65 -1.19 -13.59 -19.25
C GLN A 65 -1.70 -12.75 -20.42
N ARG A 66 -2.22 -11.54 -20.16
CA ARG A 66 -2.75 -10.64 -21.22
C ARG A 66 -1.68 -10.21 -22.23
N TYR A 67 -0.43 -10.10 -21.80
CA TYR A 67 0.70 -9.73 -22.66
C TYR A 67 1.49 -10.93 -23.18
N ASN A 68 1.01 -12.17 -22.99
CA ASN A 68 1.71 -13.41 -23.36
C ASN A 68 3.15 -13.50 -22.82
N GLN A 69 3.38 -12.98 -21.61
CA GLN A 69 4.66 -13.03 -20.90
C GLN A 69 4.69 -14.23 -19.95
N THR A 70 5.74 -15.04 -20.01
CA THR A 70 5.87 -16.27 -19.20
C THR A 70 7.03 -16.23 -18.21
N GLU A 71 7.98 -15.31 -18.37
CA GLU A 71 9.19 -15.18 -17.56
C GLU A 71 9.54 -13.71 -17.28
N GLY A 72 10.53 -13.51 -16.42
CA GLY A 72 11.02 -12.19 -16.03
C GLY A 72 10.34 -11.62 -14.78
N VAL A 73 10.86 -10.48 -14.32
CA VAL A 73 10.30 -9.71 -13.20
C VAL A 73 9.43 -8.60 -13.75
N HIS A 74 8.18 -8.55 -13.30
CA HIS A 74 7.20 -7.55 -13.72
C HIS A 74 6.78 -6.70 -12.53
N THR A 75 6.38 -5.46 -12.80
CA THR A 75 5.98 -4.51 -11.74
C THR A 75 4.69 -3.81 -12.16
N VAL A 76 3.73 -3.78 -11.24
CA VAL A 76 2.50 -2.99 -11.36
C VAL A 76 2.61 -1.82 -10.39
N GLN A 77 2.37 -0.61 -10.89
CA GLN A 77 2.36 0.60 -10.07
C GLN A 77 1.00 1.28 -10.20
N ARG A 78 0.48 1.76 -9.06
CA ARG A 78 -0.75 2.54 -8.99
C ARG A 78 -0.46 3.80 -8.20
N MET A 79 -0.83 4.95 -8.76
CA MET A 79 -0.78 6.25 -8.09
C MET A 79 -2.17 6.86 -8.17
N TYR A 80 -2.67 7.34 -7.03
CA TYR A 80 -3.93 8.06 -6.94
C TYR A 80 -3.83 9.08 -5.80
N GLY A 81 -4.59 10.16 -5.92
CA GLY A 81 -4.61 11.25 -4.96
C GLY A 81 -5.60 12.33 -5.38
N CYS A 82 -5.65 13.40 -4.60
CA CYS A 82 -6.44 14.59 -4.86
C CYS A 82 -5.64 15.85 -4.51
N GLU A 83 -6.01 16.97 -5.12
CA GLU A 83 -5.47 18.31 -4.85
C GLU A 83 -6.67 19.25 -4.61
N LEU A 84 -6.50 20.25 -3.76
CA LEU A 84 -7.54 21.23 -3.41
C LEU A 84 -7.42 22.50 -4.27
#